data_AF-A0A2M6YHR6-F1
#
_entry.id   AF-A0A2M6YHR6-F1
#
_cell.length_a   1.000
_cell.length_b   1.000
_cell.length_c   1.000
_cell.angle_alpha   90.00
_cell.angle_beta   90.00
_cell.angle_gamma   90.00
#
_symmetry.space_group_name_H-M   'P 1'
#
loop_
_entity.id
_entity.type
_entity.pdbx_description
1 polymer ?
#
loop_
_entity_poly.entity_id
_entity_poly.type
_entity_poly.pdbx_seq_one_letter_code
_entity_poly.pdbx_strand_id
1 'polypeptide(L)'
;SEYTFAGQHESLLNVPSEQLLEAYCQVVASAYTPSAWRYRVSKGFREQEMAMAVCCQVMVPARASGVLYTMDPIAPERDAVLVSAVWGLGGPLVAGAVQGDSYRVDRTAPHVVRTMKVVQKPRMLKVQPGGGVDWETVPEALQHRSCLSTLQLQELVRTALFIERYYKRAQDIEWAFDENARLLLLQTRPLKLPKELRRDLCRIADVVEAASVLISGKGTVVQRGIATGKVFVVRSDDDLLRFPHGAILVTAQTAPRLARVIRKAGGIVTDVGSATGHMATVAREFRVPTVVDTGCATRVLHNGDEITLDATENVIYRGLVPELCYFEMSEEEVFEESLEYRLLRRILRMISPLNVLDRYSATFAPSGCRTIHDITRFVHEKAVEELIRLSTAQSRRRSTAAKRLVMGIPLGLLVID
;
A
#
# COMPACT_ATOMS: atom_id res chain seq x y z
N SER A 1 5.70 4.32 9.01
CA SER A 1 6.95 5.04 9.35
C SER A 1 7.62 5.38 8.03
N GLU A 2 7.67 6.65 7.65
CA GLU A 2 8.21 7.12 6.35
C GLU A 2 9.76 7.09 6.29
N TYR A 3 10.38 6.83 7.43
CA TYR A 3 11.83 6.78 7.57
C TYR A 3 12.29 5.32 7.47
N THR A 4 12.92 5.04 6.35
CA THR A 4 13.67 3.81 6.12
C THR A 4 14.97 3.98 6.91
N PHE A 5 15.02 3.51 8.16
CA PHE A 5 16.26 3.33 8.94
C PHE A 5 17.17 2.26 8.30
N ALA A 6 17.18 2.19 6.97
CA ALA A 6 17.86 1.20 6.16
C ALA A 6 19.35 1.23 6.49
N GLY A 7 19.87 0.09 6.94
CA GLY A 7 21.26 -0.05 7.36
C GLY A 7 21.66 0.76 8.59
N GLN A 8 20.71 1.33 9.35
CA GLN A 8 21.02 2.06 10.60
C GLN A 8 20.96 1.17 11.84
N HIS A 9 20.11 0.14 11.81
CA HIS A 9 19.99 -0.84 12.89
C HIS A 9 20.70 -2.13 12.51
N GLU A 10 21.19 -2.82 13.51
CA GLU A 10 21.94 -4.05 13.33
C GLU A 10 21.02 -5.24 13.05
N SER A 11 21.49 -6.17 12.23
CA SER A 11 20.82 -7.44 11.94
C SER A 11 21.81 -8.57 12.17
N LEU A 12 21.46 -9.47 13.10
CA LEU A 12 22.27 -10.63 13.43
C LEU A 12 21.68 -11.86 12.75
N LEU A 13 22.50 -12.60 12.03
CA LEU A 13 22.08 -13.76 11.24
C LEU A 13 22.49 -15.06 11.92
N ASN A 14 21.65 -16.08 11.78
CA ASN A 14 21.88 -17.44 12.29
C ASN A 14 22.25 -17.47 13.80
N VAL A 15 21.43 -16.82 14.64
CA VAL A 15 21.64 -16.77 16.08
C VAL A 15 21.11 -18.06 16.74
N PRO A 16 21.93 -18.81 17.50
CA PRO A 16 21.47 -19.97 18.28
C PRO A 16 20.48 -19.58 19.38
N SER A 17 19.65 -20.53 19.81
CA SER A 17 18.65 -20.32 20.87
C SER A 17 19.26 -19.81 22.18
N GLU A 18 20.47 -20.25 22.49
CA GLU A 18 21.17 -19.93 23.74
C GLU A 18 21.64 -18.46 23.77
N GLN A 19 21.83 -17.85 22.59
CA GLN A 19 22.34 -16.49 22.43
C GLN A 19 21.25 -15.46 22.13
N LEU A 20 19.98 -15.88 22.10
CA LEU A 20 18.86 -15.04 21.67
C LEU A 20 18.71 -13.75 22.51
N LEU A 21 18.89 -13.84 23.82
CA LEU A 21 18.79 -12.68 24.72
C LEU A 21 19.92 -11.69 24.52
N GLU A 22 21.15 -12.18 24.31
CA GLU A 22 22.31 -11.33 24.04
C GLU A 22 22.14 -10.62 22.69
N ALA A 23 21.74 -11.36 21.65
CA ALA A 23 21.42 -10.81 20.34
C ALA A 23 20.31 -9.75 20.40
N TYR A 24 19.25 -9.98 21.18
CA TYR A 24 18.20 -9.00 21.40
C TYR A 24 18.77 -7.69 22.00
N CYS A 25 19.57 -7.78 23.05
CA CYS A 25 20.19 -6.62 23.69
C CYS A 25 21.10 -5.85 22.72
N GLN A 26 21.89 -6.56 21.91
CA GLN A 26 22.75 -5.96 20.90
C GLN A 26 21.94 -5.22 19.83
N VAL A 27 20.87 -5.83 19.31
CA VAL A 27 20.00 -5.18 18.31
C VAL A 27 19.32 -3.94 18.89
N VAL A 28 18.84 -3.98 20.14
CA VAL A 28 18.27 -2.79 20.81
C VAL A 28 19.34 -1.70 21.00
N ALA A 29 20.55 -2.07 21.42
CA ALA A 29 21.66 -1.14 21.57
C ALA A 29 22.03 -0.45 20.26
N SER A 30 21.84 -1.13 19.11
CA SER A 30 22.12 -0.57 17.79
C SER A 30 21.34 0.72 17.47
N ALA A 31 20.16 0.92 18.08
CA ALA A 31 19.39 2.16 17.97
C ALA A 31 20.15 3.39 18.49
N TYR A 32 21.11 3.19 19.40
CA TYR A 32 21.90 4.24 20.05
C TYR A 32 23.30 4.40 19.45
N THR A 33 23.57 3.75 18.32
CA THR A 33 24.81 4.00 17.57
C THR A 33 24.89 5.46 17.10
N PRO A 34 26.10 6.02 16.94
CA PRO A 34 26.26 7.40 16.48
C PRO A 34 25.58 7.70 15.14
N SER A 35 25.54 6.73 14.22
CA SER A 35 24.84 6.83 12.93
C SER A 35 23.33 6.93 13.10
N ALA A 36 22.73 6.03 13.89
CA ALA A 36 21.30 6.04 14.19
C ALA A 36 20.89 7.31 14.95
N TRP A 37 21.72 7.78 15.88
CA TRP A 37 21.51 9.05 16.59
C TRP A 37 21.50 10.26 15.65
N ARG A 38 22.53 10.42 14.80
CA ARG A 38 22.60 11.52 13.84
C ARG A 38 21.42 11.51 12.88
N TYR A 39 21.01 10.33 12.42
CA TYR A 39 19.84 10.18 11.57
C TYR A 39 18.58 10.70 12.28
N ARG A 40 18.34 10.30 13.54
CA ARG A 40 17.20 10.76 14.34
C ARG A 40 17.17 12.28 14.50
N VAL A 41 18.30 12.87 14.88
CA VAL A 41 18.43 14.34 15.03
C VAL A 41 18.16 15.05 13.71
N SER A 42 18.68 14.53 12.58
CA SER A 42 18.46 15.12 11.25
C SER A 42 16.99 15.08 10.80
N LYS A 43 16.20 14.17 11.36
CA LYS A 43 14.76 14.01 11.09
C LYS A 43 13.86 14.67 12.13
N GLY A 44 14.44 15.32 13.15
CA GLY A 44 13.68 16.05 14.17
C GLY A 44 12.99 15.16 15.22
N PHE A 45 13.35 13.88 15.32
CA PHE A 45 12.78 12.97 16.32
C PHE A 45 13.29 13.26 17.73
N ARG A 46 12.40 13.25 18.71
CA ARG A 46 12.78 13.26 20.14
C ARG A 46 13.10 11.85 20.63
N GLU A 47 13.90 11.76 21.68
CA GLU A 47 14.41 10.49 22.20
C GLU A 47 13.30 9.52 22.62
N GLN A 48 12.21 10.02 23.20
CA GLN A 48 11.08 9.22 23.69
C GLN A 48 10.07 8.84 22.60
N GLU A 49 10.24 9.32 21.37
CA GLU A 49 9.24 9.14 20.30
C GLU A 49 9.45 7.87 19.48
N MET A 50 10.52 7.11 19.73
CA MET A 50 10.86 5.92 18.97
C MET A 50 10.90 4.66 19.84
N ALA A 51 9.87 3.83 19.70
CA ALA A 51 9.91 2.44 20.12
C ALA A 51 10.54 1.60 18.99
N MET A 52 11.68 0.95 19.27
CA MET A 52 12.27 -0.03 18.37
C MET A 52 11.68 -1.41 18.67
N ALA A 53 11.15 -2.08 17.65
CA ALA A 53 10.79 -3.49 17.73
C ALA A 53 11.97 -4.35 17.25
N VAL A 54 12.22 -5.46 17.93
CA VAL A 54 13.17 -6.49 17.47
C VAL A 54 12.36 -7.64 16.86
N CYS A 55 12.65 -7.97 15.61
CA CYS A 55 12.00 -9.06 14.90
C CYS A 55 12.88 -10.32 14.99
N CYS A 56 12.35 -11.39 15.58
CA CYS A 56 13.01 -12.70 15.57
C CYS A 56 12.38 -13.56 14.47
N GLN A 57 13.16 -13.89 13.44
CA GLN A 57 12.71 -14.69 12.29
C GLN A 57 13.55 -15.96 12.18
N VAL A 58 12.90 -17.06 11.80
CA VAL A 58 13.60 -18.33 11.53
C VAL A 58 14.56 -18.13 10.36
N MET A 59 15.82 -18.52 10.55
CA MET A 59 16.86 -18.38 9.53
C MET A 59 16.60 -19.29 8.33
N VAL A 60 16.77 -18.76 7.13
CA VAL A 60 16.63 -19.51 5.88
C VAL A 60 18.03 -19.89 5.36
N PRO A 61 18.37 -21.18 5.25
CA PRO A 61 19.58 -21.61 4.54
C PRO A 61 19.37 -21.42 3.04
N ALA A 62 19.68 -20.22 2.56
CA ALA A 62 19.42 -19.84 1.18
C ALA A 62 20.45 -20.47 0.24
N ARG A 63 19.96 -21.14 -0.81
CA ARG A 63 20.78 -21.52 -1.97
C ARG A 63 21.11 -20.28 -2.81
N ALA A 64 20.12 -19.43 -3.03
CA ALA A 64 20.25 -18.16 -3.71
C ALA A 64 19.32 -17.14 -3.05
N SER A 65 19.72 -15.89 -3.01
CA SER A 65 18.90 -14.82 -2.43
C SER A 65 19.25 -13.49 -3.07
N GLY A 66 18.44 -12.48 -2.78
CA GLY A 66 18.75 -11.13 -3.18
C GLY A 66 17.59 -10.18 -3.01
N VAL A 67 17.59 -9.17 -3.88
CA VAL A 67 16.67 -8.03 -3.80
C VAL A 67 15.91 -7.92 -5.11
N LEU A 68 14.65 -7.53 -5.03
CA LEU A 68 13.78 -7.26 -6.16
C LEU A 68 13.14 -5.89 -6.00
N TYR A 69 13.23 -5.09 -7.05
CA TYR A 69 12.45 -3.86 -7.19
C TYR A 69 11.36 -4.09 -8.22
N THR A 70 10.11 -3.90 -7.83
CA THR A 70 8.97 -4.11 -8.74
C THR A 70 8.91 -3.04 -9.84
N MET A 71 9.66 -1.95 -9.69
CA MET A 71 9.85 -0.89 -10.65
C MET A 71 11.33 -0.49 -10.70
N ASP A 72 11.83 -0.11 -11.87
CA ASP A 72 13.18 0.43 -12.02
C ASP A 72 13.27 1.83 -11.39
N PRO A 73 14.04 2.06 -10.32
CA PRO A 73 14.12 3.37 -9.66
C PRO A 73 14.92 4.41 -10.45
N ILE A 74 15.72 3.98 -11.45
CA ILE A 74 16.55 4.85 -12.29
C ILE A 74 15.79 5.24 -13.57
N ALA A 75 15.06 4.29 -14.12
CA ALA A 75 14.34 4.44 -15.39
C ALA A 75 12.93 3.80 -15.32
N PRO A 76 12.00 4.38 -14.54
CA PRO A 76 10.66 3.83 -14.32
C PRO A 76 9.85 3.67 -15.60
N GLU A 77 10.11 4.51 -16.62
CA GLU A 77 9.44 4.46 -17.93
C GLU A 77 9.66 3.13 -18.67
N ARG A 78 10.62 2.31 -18.24
CA ARG A 78 10.96 1.04 -18.89
C ARG A 78 10.01 -0.11 -18.55
N ASP A 79 9.09 0.09 -17.60
CA ASP A 79 8.07 -0.89 -17.20
C ASP A 79 8.59 -2.30 -16.97
N ALA A 80 9.64 -2.38 -16.14
CA ALA A 80 10.32 -3.64 -15.84
C ALA A 80 10.56 -3.83 -14.35
N VAL A 81 10.51 -5.10 -13.93
CA VAL A 81 10.96 -5.56 -12.62
C VAL A 81 12.47 -5.78 -12.67
N LEU A 82 13.18 -5.28 -11.68
CA LEU A 82 14.61 -5.51 -11.51
C LEU A 82 14.83 -6.56 -10.43
N VAL A 83 15.60 -7.60 -10.76
CA VAL A 83 16.00 -8.64 -9.81
C VAL A 83 17.52 -8.66 -9.73
N SER A 84 18.04 -8.67 -8.51
CA SER A 84 19.46 -8.88 -8.23
C SER A 84 19.61 -10.14 -7.38
N ALA A 85 20.56 -11.02 -7.73
CA ALA A 85 20.71 -12.32 -7.07
C ALA A 85 22.18 -12.70 -6.83
N VAL A 86 22.43 -13.34 -5.69
CA VAL A 86 23.70 -13.98 -5.33
C VAL A 86 23.49 -15.42 -4.87
N TRP A 87 24.56 -16.21 -4.89
CA TRP A 87 24.58 -17.52 -4.23
C TRP A 87 24.67 -17.34 -2.71
N GLY A 88 24.00 -18.18 -1.95
CA GLY A 88 23.96 -18.08 -0.48
C GLY A 88 23.05 -16.96 0.03
N LEU A 89 23.41 -16.40 1.19
CA LEU A 89 22.70 -15.34 1.89
C LEU A 89 22.92 -13.96 1.25
N GLY A 90 21.86 -13.13 1.27
CA GLY A 90 21.78 -11.89 0.49
C GLY A 90 22.32 -10.65 1.21
N GLY A 91 22.66 -10.76 2.49
CA GLY A 91 23.16 -9.64 3.30
C GLY A 91 24.29 -8.84 2.64
N PRO A 92 25.33 -9.48 2.07
CA PRO A 92 26.40 -8.78 1.36
C PRO A 92 25.94 -8.03 0.12
N LEU A 93 24.92 -8.53 -0.59
CA LEU A 93 24.35 -7.86 -1.77
C LEU A 93 23.58 -6.61 -1.34
N VAL A 94 22.76 -6.71 -0.29
CA VAL A 94 22.01 -5.59 0.30
C VAL A 94 22.95 -4.50 0.82
N ALA A 95 24.09 -4.89 1.40
CA ALA A 95 25.13 -3.99 1.87
C ALA A 95 26.01 -3.40 0.74
N GLY A 96 25.85 -3.85 -0.51
CA GLY A 96 26.68 -3.43 -1.65
C GLY A 96 28.12 -3.95 -1.61
N ALA A 97 28.40 -4.95 -0.78
CA ALA A 97 29.74 -5.52 -0.61
C ALA A 97 30.12 -6.52 -1.72
N VAL A 98 29.13 -7.08 -2.42
CA VAL A 98 29.34 -8.00 -3.55
C VAL A 98 28.50 -7.62 -4.76
N GLN A 99 28.97 -8.00 -5.94
CA GLN A 99 28.20 -7.92 -7.17
C GLN A 99 27.34 -9.18 -7.33
N GLY A 100 26.06 -9.00 -7.63
CA GLY A 100 25.13 -10.06 -7.98
C GLY A 100 24.81 -10.07 -9.46
N ASP A 101 24.18 -11.15 -9.91
CA ASP A 101 23.54 -11.18 -11.22
C ASP A 101 22.39 -10.19 -11.25
N SER A 102 22.18 -9.53 -12.38
CA SER A 102 21.04 -8.64 -12.57
C SER A 102 20.15 -9.08 -13.72
N TYR A 103 18.84 -9.03 -13.48
CA TYR A 103 17.81 -9.42 -14.43
C TYR A 103 16.81 -8.28 -14.55
N ARG A 104 16.44 -7.96 -15.79
CA ARG A 104 15.33 -7.07 -16.10
C ARG A 104 14.22 -7.91 -16.72
N VAL A 105 13.07 -7.95 -16.06
CA VAL A 105 11.96 -8.85 -16.40
C VAL A 105 10.71 -8.02 -16.67
N ASP A 106 9.95 -8.43 -17.69
CA ASP A 106 8.68 -7.79 -18.01
C ASP A 106 7.66 -7.88 -16.87
N ARG A 107 6.95 -6.78 -16.65
CA ARG A 107 5.83 -6.73 -15.69
C ARG A 107 4.61 -7.47 -16.19
N THR A 108 4.40 -7.53 -17.51
CA THR A 108 3.30 -8.28 -18.12
C THR A 108 3.64 -9.76 -18.22
N ALA A 109 2.63 -10.61 -18.02
CA ALA A 109 2.79 -12.04 -18.27
C ALA A 109 3.12 -12.27 -19.76
N PRO A 110 4.06 -13.17 -20.10
CA PRO A 110 4.62 -14.25 -19.28
C PRO A 110 5.91 -13.88 -18.51
N HIS A 111 6.16 -12.61 -18.22
CA HIS A 111 7.35 -12.12 -17.49
C HIS A 111 8.64 -12.54 -18.18
N VAL A 112 8.77 -12.14 -19.45
CA VAL A 112 9.96 -12.45 -20.27
C VAL A 112 11.17 -11.69 -19.72
N VAL A 113 12.32 -12.36 -19.66
CA VAL A 113 13.59 -11.74 -19.27
C VAL A 113 14.11 -10.93 -20.45
N ARG A 114 14.07 -9.59 -20.35
CA ARG A 114 14.57 -8.68 -21.40
C ARG A 114 16.09 -8.66 -21.46
N THR A 115 16.72 -8.56 -20.29
CA THR A 115 18.18 -8.50 -20.17
C THR A 115 18.64 -9.28 -18.95
N MET A 116 19.73 -10.03 -19.10
CA MET A 116 20.37 -10.78 -18.04
C MET A 116 21.87 -10.48 -18.06
N LYS A 117 22.40 -10.00 -16.95
CA LYS A 117 23.83 -9.78 -16.74
C LYS A 117 24.31 -10.71 -15.63
N VAL A 118 25.07 -11.72 -16.02
CA VAL A 118 25.69 -12.67 -15.08
C VAL A 118 27.09 -12.19 -14.74
N VAL A 119 27.43 -12.16 -13.46
CA VAL A 119 28.76 -11.81 -12.97
C VAL A 119 29.46 -13.02 -12.36
N GLN A 120 30.79 -12.99 -12.27
CA GLN A 120 31.54 -14.03 -11.56
C GLN A 120 31.30 -13.88 -10.06
N LYS A 121 30.86 -14.97 -9.42
CA LYS A 121 30.54 -15.02 -7.98
C LYS A 121 31.47 -16.03 -7.29
N PRO A 122 32.69 -15.63 -6.87
CA PRO A 122 33.71 -16.56 -6.37
C PRO A 122 33.43 -17.08 -4.95
N ARG A 123 32.66 -16.34 -4.16
CA ARG A 123 32.33 -16.67 -2.77
C ARG A 123 30.84 -16.46 -2.51
N MET A 124 30.29 -17.24 -1.57
CA MET A 124 28.92 -17.13 -1.08
C MET A 124 28.90 -17.14 0.44
N LEU A 125 27.99 -16.38 1.03
CA LEU A 125 27.80 -16.36 2.48
C LEU A 125 26.83 -17.47 2.88
N LYS A 126 27.19 -18.28 3.87
CA LYS A 126 26.39 -19.40 4.36
C LYS A 126 26.28 -19.41 5.88
N VAL A 127 25.21 -20.06 6.35
CA VAL A 127 25.00 -20.32 7.78
C VAL A 127 26.00 -21.37 8.29
N GLN A 128 26.51 -21.16 9.50
CA GLN A 128 27.43 -22.10 10.14
C GLN A 128 26.72 -23.02 11.14
N PRO A 129 27.11 -24.31 11.24
CA PRO A 129 26.67 -25.18 12.34
C PRO A 129 27.17 -24.62 13.67
N GLY A 130 26.25 -24.25 14.57
CA GLY A 130 26.58 -23.64 15.88
C GLY A 130 26.41 -22.12 15.96
N GLY A 131 26.00 -21.48 14.86
CA GLY A 131 25.62 -20.07 14.84
C GLY A 131 26.53 -19.20 13.98
N GLY A 132 26.00 -18.05 13.54
CA GLY A 132 26.71 -17.10 12.70
C GLY A 132 26.80 -17.51 11.23
N VAL A 133 27.58 -16.75 10.47
CA VAL A 133 27.72 -16.89 9.02
C VAL A 133 29.18 -16.85 8.62
N ASP A 134 29.54 -17.58 7.56
CA ASP A 134 30.90 -17.53 7.01
C ASP A 134 30.88 -17.62 5.48
N TRP A 135 31.98 -17.19 4.88
CA TRP A 135 32.20 -17.16 3.45
C TRP A 135 32.78 -18.49 2.94
N GLU A 136 32.03 -19.15 2.09
CA GLU A 136 32.48 -20.34 1.37
C GLU A 136 32.82 -20.02 -0.09
N THR A 137 33.77 -20.76 -0.67
CA THR A 137 34.07 -20.69 -2.10
C THR A 137 32.94 -21.31 -2.90
N VAL A 138 32.44 -20.59 -3.92
CA VAL A 138 31.45 -21.12 -4.85
C VAL A 138 32.16 -22.11 -5.78
N PRO A 139 31.62 -23.33 -6.00
CA PRO A 139 32.18 -24.28 -6.95
C PRO A 139 32.39 -23.64 -8.33
N GLU A 140 33.53 -23.88 -8.97
CA GLU A 140 33.90 -23.22 -10.24
C GLU A 140 32.81 -23.31 -11.31
N ALA A 141 32.13 -24.46 -11.40
CA ALA A 141 31.02 -24.69 -12.32
C ALA A 141 29.82 -23.76 -12.12
N LEU A 142 29.66 -23.15 -10.93
CA LEU A 142 28.56 -22.24 -10.58
C LEU A 142 28.95 -20.77 -10.59
N GLN A 143 30.24 -20.43 -10.57
CA GLN A 143 30.71 -19.04 -10.43
C GLN A 143 30.25 -18.14 -11.58
N HIS A 144 30.20 -18.68 -12.80
CA HIS A 144 29.76 -17.99 -14.02
C HIS A 144 28.32 -18.35 -14.43
N ARG A 145 27.60 -19.13 -13.62
CA ARG A 145 26.21 -19.45 -13.88
C ARG A 145 25.28 -18.41 -13.27
N SER A 146 24.12 -18.27 -13.90
CA SER A 146 23.01 -17.49 -13.35
C SER A 146 22.51 -18.15 -12.06
N CYS A 147 22.27 -17.34 -11.03
CA CYS A 147 21.69 -17.77 -9.76
C CYS A 147 20.29 -18.38 -9.89
N LEU A 148 19.52 -17.95 -10.89
CA LEU A 148 18.09 -18.24 -11.03
C LEU A 148 17.77 -18.83 -12.40
N SER A 149 16.90 -19.83 -12.41
CA SER A 149 16.27 -20.30 -13.65
C SER A 149 15.18 -19.33 -14.12
N THR A 150 14.80 -19.42 -15.40
CA THR A 150 13.69 -18.64 -15.97
C THR A 150 12.37 -18.87 -15.21
N LEU A 151 12.08 -20.11 -14.80
CA LEU A 151 10.88 -20.43 -14.03
C LEU A 151 10.89 -19.78 -12.64
N GLN A 152 12.03 -19.78 -11.96
CA GLN A 152 12.19 -19.11 -10.66
C GLN A 152 12.03 -17.60 -10.77
N LEU A 153 12.58 -16.98 -11.83
CA LEU A 153 12.39 -15.56 -12.11
C LEU A 153 10.91 -15.23 -12.33
N GLN A 154 10.21 -16.02 -13.13
CA GLN A 154 8.78 -15.83 -13.38
C GLN A 154 7.94 -15.99 -12.10
N GLU A 155 8.23 -16.99 -11.27
CA GLU A 155 7.56 -17.18 -9.98
C GLU A 155 7.80 -16.01 -9.02
N LEU A 156 9.04 -15.56 -8.90
CA LEU A 156 9.43 -14.44 -8.06
C LEU A 156 8.76 -13.14 -8.50
N VAL A 157 8.81 -12.82 -9.79
CA VAL A 157 8.19 -11.61 -10.36
C VAL A 157 6.68 -11.63 -10.17
N ARG A 158 6.03 -12.77 -10.44
CA ARG A 158 4.58 -12.92 -10.21
C ARG A 158 4.20 -12.67 -8.75
N THR A 159 5.00 -13.20 -7.82
CA THR A 159 4.78 -13.02 -6.38
C THR A 159 4.99 -11.56 -5.96
N ALA A 160 6.03 -10.92 -6.49
CA ALA A 160 6.34 -9.53 -6.22
C ALA A 160 5.26 -8.55 -6.70
N LEU A 161 4.74 -8.77 -7.92
CA LEU A 161 3.64 -7.95 -8.46
C LEU A 161 2.33 -8.16 -7.72
N PHE A 162 2.10 -9.35 -7.14
CA PHE A 162 0.97 -9.57 -6.24
C PHE A 162 1.09 -8.71 -4.96
N ILE A 163 2.29 -8.61 -4.39
CA ILE A 163 2.57 -7.77 -3.21
C ILE A 163 2.44 -6.29 -3.55
N GLU A 164 2.98 -5.85 -4.69
CA GLU A 164 2.82 -4.49 -5.21
C GLU A 164 1.34 -4.10 -5.32
N ARG A 165 0.51 -4.98 -5.90
CA ARG A 165 -0.93 -4.77 -6.01
C ARG A 165 -1.60 -4.65 -4.64
N TYR A 166 -1.18 -5.45 -3.67
CA TYR A 166 -1.72 -5.38 -2.32
C TYR A 166 -1.43 -4.03 -1.66
N TYR A 167 -0.17 -3.56 -1.73
CA TYR A 167 0.27 -2.29 -1.15
C TYR A 167 -0.04 -1.06 -2.01
N LYS A 168 -0.47 -1.24 -3.26
CA LYS A 168 -0.74 -0.19 -4.26
C LYS A 168 0.45 0.74 -4.50
N ARG A 169 1.67 0.23 -4.32
CA ARG A 169 2.91 1.00 -4.39
C ARG A 169 4.03 0.11 -4.86
N ALA A 170 4.98 0.67 -5.61
CA ALA A 170 6.21 -0.02 -5.96
C ALA A 170 6.91 -0.55 -4.68
N GLN A 171 7.45 -1.77 -4.75
CA GLN A 171 8.03 -2.47 -3.62
C GLN A 171 9.50 -2.76 -3.84
N ASP A 172 10.23 -2.70 -2.73
CA ASP A 172 11.57 -3.23 -2.53
C ASP A 172 11.44 -4.49 -1.66
N ILE A 173 11.80 -5.64 -2.23
CA ILE A 173 11.54 -6.97 -1.67
C ILE A 173 12.85 -7.74 -1.54
N GLU A 174 13.13 -8.21 -0.34
CA GLU A 174 14.19 -9.19 -0.07
C GLU A 174 13.61 -10.61 -0.10
N TRP A 175 14.29 -11.50 -0.82
CA TRP A 175 13.80 -12.86 -1.08
C TRP A 175 14.93 -13.88 -1.00
N ALA A 176 14.56 -15.14 -0.79
CA ALA A 176 15.47 -16.28 -0.81
C ALA A 176 14.80 -17.50 -1.45
N PHE A 177 15.59 -18.29 -2.18
CA PHE A 177 15.28 -19.68 -2.50
C PHE A 177 16.07 -20.58 -1.56
N ASP A 178 15.36 -21.47 -0.86
CA ASP A 178 16.01 -22.51 -0.05
C ASP A 178 16.61 -23.63 -0.92
N GLU A 179 17.25 -24.61 -0.28
CA GLU A 179 17.86 -25.76 -0.96
C GLU A 179 16.85 -26.59 -1.77
N ASN A 180 15.58 -26.56 -1.38
CA ASN A 180 14.47 -27.24 -2.07
C ASN A 180 13.86 -26.39 -3.19
N ALA A 181 14.49 -25.27 -3.55
CA ALA A 181 14.01 -24.30 -4.53
C ALA A 181 12.63 -23.69 -4.19
N ARG A 182 12.25 -23.65 -2.91
CA ARG A 182 11.04 -22.96 -2.46
C ARG A 182 11.35 -21.46 -2.29
N LEU A 183 10.48 -20.61 -2.82
CA LEU A 183 10.55 -19.16 -2.64
C LEU A 183 10.09 -18.76 -1.23
N LEU A 184 10.94 -18.00 -0.53
CA LEU A 184 10.63 -17.33 0.72
C LEU A 184 10.83 -15.81 0.58
N LEU A 185 9.90 -15.05 1.12
CA LEU A 185 9.99 -13.59 1.20
C LEU A 185 10.46 -13.22 2.59
N LEU A 186 11.52 -12.42 2.67
CA LEU A 186 12.15 -12.05 3.92
C LEU A 186 11.63 -10.69 4.39
N GLN A 187 11.61 -9.71 3.49
CA GLN A 187 11.17 -8.35 3.78
C GLN A 187 10.51 -7.73 2.55
N THR A 188 9.51 -6.87 2.77
CA THR A 188 8.97 -5.98 1.74
C THR A 188 8.83 -4.58 2.34
N ARG A 189 9.13 -3.55 1.55
CA ARG A 189 8.90 -2.15 1.91
C ARG A 189 8.58 -1.32 0.67
N PRO A 190 7.87 -0.18 0.82
CA PRO A 190 7.66 0.73 -0.29
C PRO A 190 9.00 1.21 -0.89
N LEU A 191 9.13 1.12 -2.21
CA LEU A 191 10.25 1.62 -2.97
C LEU A 191 10.16 3.16 -3.04
N LYS A 192 11.24 3.86 -2.68
CA LYS A 192 11.32 5.32 -2.77
C LYS A 192 11.73 5.73 -4.19
N LEU A 193 10.79 6.32 -4.92
CA LEU A 193 11.02 6.86 -6.26
C LEU A 193 11.43 8.36 -6.19
N PRO A 194 12.33 8.85 -7.07
CA PRO A 194 12.69 10.27 -7.16
C PRO A 194 11.48 11.18 -7.37
N LYS A 195 11.50 12.38 -6.78
CA LYS A 195 10.39 13.35 -6.86
C LYS A 195 10.24 13.99 -8.24
N GLU A 196 11.32 14.11 -9.03
CA GLU A 196 11.23 14.71 -10.38
C GLU A 196 10.35 13.89 -11.32
N LEU A 197 10.38 12.56 -11.20
CA LEU A 197 9.50 11.65 -11.95
C LEU A 197 8.01 11.86 -11.64
N ARG A 198 7.68 12.38 -10.45
CA ARG A 198 6.31 12.75 -10.09
C ARG A 198 5.85 14.05 -10.76
N ARG A 199 6.76 14.87 -11.32
CA ARG A 199 6.38 16.13 -12.00
C ARG A 199 6.09 15.95 -13.49
N ASP A 200 6.58 14.88 -14.12
CA ASP A 200 6.17 14.52 -15.48
C ASP A 200 4.67 14.11 -15.58
N LEU A 201 3.98 13.95 -14.44
CA LEU A 201 2.55 13.66 -14.33
C LEU A 201 1.64 14.78 -14.88
N CYS A 202 2.15 15.99 -15.12
CA CYS A 202 1.42 17.00 -15.91
C CYS A 202 1.13 16.56 -17.35
N ARG A 203 1.81 15.52 -17.88
CA ARG A 203 1.50 14.93 -19.20
C ARG A 203 0.40 13.87 -19.18
N ILE A 204 -0.10 13.44 -18.01
CA ILE A 204 -1.17 12.42 -17.96
C ILE A 204 -2.45 12.96 -18.56
N ALA A 205 -2.77 14.24 -18.34
CA ALA A 205 -3.90 14.88 -19.00
C ALA A 205 -3.82 14.72 -20.52
N ASP A 206 -2.65 14.98 -21.11
CA ASP A 206 -2.41 14.83 -22.56
C ASP A 206 -2.51 13.36 -23.00
N VAL A 207 -1.98 12.41 -22.19
CA VAL A 207 -2.04 10.97 -22.49
C VAL A 207 -3.48 10.44 -22.41
N VAL A 208 -4.26 10.87 -21.42
CA VAL A 208 -5.68 10.51 -21.26
C VAL A 208 -6.53 11.13 -22.36
N GLU A 209 -6.23 12.37 -22.77
CA GLU A 209 -6.92 13.05 -23.87
C GLU A 209 -6.60 12.41 -25.23
N ALA A 210 -5.38 11.91 -25.43
CA ALA A 210 -4.99 11.17 -26.62
C ALA A 210 -5.46 9.70 -26.63
N ALA A 211 -5.78 9.11 -25.46
CA ALA A 211 -6.18 7.71 -25.36
C ALA A 211 -7.60 7.48 -25.91
N SER A 212 -7.74 6.49 -26.78
CA SER A 212 -9.04 6.14 -27.37
C SER A 212 -9.93 5.42 -26.35
N VAL A 213 -11.01 6.07 -25.90
CA VAL A 213 -11.98 5.50 -24.94
C VAL A 213 -12.87 4.45 -25.61
N LEU A 214 -12.96 3.26 -25.00
CA LEU A 214 -13.86 2.17 -25.41
C LEU A 214 -15.18 2.18 -24.64
N ILE A 215 -15.11 2.38 -23.32
CA ILE A 215 -16.25 2.42 -22.41
C ILE A 215 -15.97 3.51 -21.37
N SER A 216 -16.94 4.37 -21.08
CA SER A 216 -16.81 5.40 -20.03
C SER A 216 -18.14 5.54 -19.28
N GLY A 217 -18.06 5.61 -17.95
CA GLY A 217 -19.20 5.87 -17.07
C GLY A 217 -20.27 4.77 -17.03
N LYS A 218 -19.97 3.56 -17.55
CA LYS A 218 -20.91 2.43 -17.56
C LYS A 218 -20.56 1.40 -16.51
N GLY A 219 -21.59 0.88 -15.85
CA GLY A 219 -21.46 -0.09 -14.79
C GLY A 219 -21.04 0.51 -13.46
N THR A 220 -20.98 -0.36 -12.45
CA THR A 220 -20.65 -0.02 -11.07
C THR A 220 -19.24 -0.46 -10.73
N VAL A 221 -18.43 0.48 -10.24
CA VAL A 221 -17.10 0.20 -9.70
C VAL A 221 -17.23 -0.59 -8.41
N VAL A 222 -16.63 -1.77 -8.38
CA VAL A 222 -16.59 -2.63 -7.20
C VAL A 222 -15.32 -2.41 -6.39
N GLN A 223 -14.20 -2.38 -7.10
CA GLN A 223 -12.86 -2.27 -6.56
C GLN A 223 -12.09 -1.30 -7.46
N ARG A 224 -11.70 -0.16 -6.88
CA ARG A 224 -10.92 0.88 -7.58
C ARG A 224 -9.50 0.42 -7.89
N GLY A 225 -8.97 0.97 -8.97
CA GLY A 225 -7.59 0.86 -9.39
C GLY A 225 -7.45 0.69 -10.89
N ILE A 226 -6.21 0.65 -11.35
CA ILE A 226 -5.87 0.66 -12.77
C ILE A 226 -5.22 -0.68 -13.14
N ALA A 227 -5.70 -1.31 -14.20
CA ALA A 227 -5.19 -2.57 -14.71
C ALA A 227 -4.97 -2.50 -16.23
N THR A 228 -3.80 -2.94 -16.67
CA THR A 228 -3.47 -3.10 -18.09
C THR A 228 -3.35 -4.57 -18.43
N GLY A 229 -3.78 -4.96 -19.63
CA GLY A 229 -3.61 -6.35 -20.07
C GLY A 229 -4.46 -6.71 -21.28
N LYS A 230 -4.26 -7.93 -21.76
CA LYS A 230 -5.07 -8.52 -22.83
C LYS A 230 -6.43 -8.95 -22.30
N VAL A 231 -7.48 -8.63 -23.04
CA VAL A 231 -8.83 -9.10 -22.78
C VAL A 231 -8.88 -10.61 -22.98
N PHE A 232 -9.44 -11.30 -22.00
CA PHE A 232 -9.81 -12.70 -22.10
C PHE A 232 -11.28 -12.87 -21.69
N VAL A 233 -12.12 -13.08 -22.70
CA VAL A 233 -13.55 -13.28 -22.60
C VAL A 233 -13.83 -14.72 -22.18
N VAL A 234 -14.37 -14.92 -20.98
CA VAL A 234 -14.71 -16.23 -20.42
C VAL A 234 -16.18 -16.54 -20.69
N ARG A 235 -16.45 -17.64 -21.40
CA ARG A 235 -17.82 -18.12 -21.67
C ARG A 235 -18.08 -19.51 -21.09
N SER A 236 -17.04 -20.33 -20.96
CA SER A 236 -17.10 -21.72 -20.54
C SER A 236 -16.09 -22.06 -19.43
N ASP A 237 -16.17 -23.28 -18.89
CA ASP A 237 -15.20 -23.75 -17.90
C ASP A 237 -13.83 -24.09 -18.50
N ASP A 238 -13.76 -24.45 -19.79
CA ASP A 238 -12.50 -24.69 -20.49
C ASP A 238 -11.70 -23.38 -20.62
N ASP A 239 -12.39 -22.26 -20.85
CA ASP A 239 -11.78 -20.92 -20.87
C ASP A 239 -11.10 -20.59 -19.53
N LEU A 240 -11.68 -21.01 -18.41
CA LEU A 240 -11.10 -20.79 -17.07
C LEU A 240 -9.80 -21.57 -16.87
N LEU A 241 -9.70 -22.76 -17.44
CA LEU A 241 -8.47 -23.57 -17.36
C LEU A 241 -7.33 -22.93 -18.16
N ARG A 242 -7.66 -22.30 -19.29
CA ARG A 242 -6.70 -21.63 -20.19
C ARG A 242 -6.48 -20.15 -19.87
N PHE A 243 -7.10 -19.64 -18.80
CA PHE A 243 -7.05 -18.22 -18.46
C PHE A 243 -5.59 -17.76 -18.22
N PRO A 244 -5.09 -16.79 -19.01
CA PRO A 244 -3.72 -16.31 -18.89
C PRO A 244 -3.55 -15.45 -17.63
N HIS A 245 -2.37 -15.54 -17.01
CA HIS A 245 -2.02 -14.62 -15.93
C HIS A 245 -1.94 -13.17 -16.43
N GLY A 246 -2.39 -12.21 -15.62
CA GLY A 246 -2.38 -10.79 -15.93
C GLY A 246 -3.46 -10.32 -16.90
N ALA A 247 -4.26 -11.22 -17.49
CA ALA A 247 -5.31 -10.85 -18.43
C ALA A 247 -6.48 -10.11 -17.76
N ILE A 248 -7.18 -9.26 -18.52
CA ILE A 248 -8.43 -8.64 -18.11
C ILE A 248 -9.58 -9.62 -18.36
N LEU A 249 -10.19 -10.11 -17.29
CA LEU A 249 -11.30 -11.05 -17.36
C LEU A 249 -12.56 -10.30 -17.80
N VAL A 250 -13.13 -10.69 -18.93
CA VAL A 250 -14.40 -10.15 -19.43
C VAL A 250 -15.44 -11.26 -19.47
N THR A 251 -16.63 -11.05 -18.93
CA THR A 251 -17.71 -12.06 -18.97
C THR A 251 -19.10 -11.44 -18.93
N ALA A 252 -20.09 -12.15 -19.45
CA ALA A 252 -21.47 -11.68 -19.47
C ALA A 252 -22.07 -11.60 -18.06
N GLN A 253 -21.77 -12.58 -17.20
CA GLN A 253 -22.39 -12.69 -15.87
C GLN A 253 -21.36 -13.11 -14.83
N THR A 254 -21.50 -12.57 -13.62
CA THR A 254 -20.74 -13.04 -12.46
C THR A 254 -21.13 -14.47 -12.09
N ALA A 255 -20.17 -15.37 -11.95
CA ALA A 255 -20.40 -16.74 -11.50
C ALA A 255 -19.39 -17.14 -10.40
N PRO A 256 -19.77 -17.93 -9.38
CA PRO A 256 -18.87 -18.33 -8.29
C PRO A 256 -17.58 -19.00 -8.78
N ARG A 257 -17.65 -19.76 -9.88
CA ARG A 257 -16.51 -20.42 -10.53
C ARG A 257 -15.38 -19.48 -10.96
N LEU A 258 -15.67 -18.19 -11.21
CA LEU A 258 -14.67 -17.20 -11.61
C LEU A 258 -13.64 -16.93 -10.50
N ALA A 259 -13.96 -17.24 -9.24
CA ALA A 259 -13.03 -17.14 -8.12
C ALA A 259 -11.74 -17.96 -8.34
N ARG A 260 -11.77 -19.02 -9.17
CA ARG A 260 -10.61 -19.86 -9.48
C ARG A 260 -9.51 -19.11 -10.25
N VAL A 261 -9.88 -18.10 -11.04
CA VAL A 261 -8.95 -17.34 -11.89
C VAL A 261 -8.72 -15.92 -11.39
N ILE A 262 -9.43 -15.50 -10.34
CA ILE A 262 -9.35 -14.12 -9.84
C ILE A 262 -7.93 -13.72 -9.43
N ARG A 263 -7.17 -14.64 -8.81
CA ARG A 263 -5.77 -14.44 -8.45
C ARG A 263 -4.85 -14.26 -9.66
N LYS A 264 -5.29 -14.74 -10.83
CA LYS A 264 -4.58 -14.60 -12.09
C LYS A 264 -4.97 -13.33 -12.85
N ALA A 265 -6.18 -12.82 -12.67
CA ALA A 265 -6.70 -11.67 -13.42
C ALA A 265 -5.95 -10.37 -13.06
N GLY A 266 -5.67 -9.56 -14.08
CA GLY A 266 -5.18 -8.18 -13.92
C GLY A 266 -6.31 -7.23 -13.55
N GLY A 267 -7.49 -7.42 -14.14
CA GLY A 267 -8.71 -6.66 -13.91
C GLY A 267 -9.95 -7.46 -14.32
N ILE A 268 -11.14 -7.01 -13.93
CA ILE A 268 -12.40 -7.72 -14.18
C ILE A 268 -13.47 -6.76 -14.69
N VAL A 269 -14.11 -7.13 -15.78
CA VAL A 269 -15.23 -6.39 -16.37
C VAL A 269 -16.39 -7.34 -16.64
N THR A 270 -17.60 -7.02 -16.18
CA THR A 270 -18.79 -7.86 -16.43
C THR A 270 -19.95 -7.07 -17.00
N ASP A 271 -20.78 -7.70 -17.86
CA ASP A 271 -21.99 -7.06 -18.38
C ASP A 271 -23.10 -7.01 -17.35
N VAL A 272 -23.25 -8.07 -16.55
CA VAL A 272 -24.26 -8.20 -15.50
C VAL A 272 -23.58 -8.61 -14.20
N GLY A 273 -23.89 -7.87 -13.14
CA GLY A 273 -23.40 -8.16 -11.79
C GLY A 273 -23.89 -7.11 -10.80
N SER A 274 -23.68 -7.35 -9.52
CA SER A 274 -24.00 -6.39 -8.46
C SER A 274 -22.74 -6.07 -7.66
N ALA A 275 -22.62 -4.82 -7.20
CA ALA A 275 -21.55 -4.39 -6.31
C ALA A 275 -21.58 -5.04 -4.91
N THR A 276 -22.68 -5.73 -4.57
CA THR A 276 -22.85 -6.51 -3.34
C THR A 276 -22.83 -8.02 -3.57
N GLY A 277 -22.69 -8.47 -4.82
CA GLY A 277 -22.67 -9.90 -5.16
C GLY A 277 -21.42 -10.62 -4.66
N HIS A 278 -21.46 -11.95 -4.61
CA HIS A 278 -20.33 -12.78 -4.16
C HIS A 278 -19.03 -12.45 -4.90
N MET A 279 -19.09 -12.28 -6.23
CA MET A 279 -17.94 -11.90 -7.04
C MET A 279 -17.37 -10.54 -6.60
N ALA A 280 -18.23 -9.57 -6.28
CA ALA A 280 -17.78 -8.27 -5.81
C ALA A 280 -17.00 -8.34 -4.49
N THR A 281 -17.42 -9.20 -3.56
CA THR A 281 -16.68 -9.49 -2.32
C THR A 281 -15.30 -10.08 -2.62
N VAL A 282 -15.23 -11.08 -3.49
CA VAL A 282 -13.98 -11.74 -3.85
C VAL A 282 -13.03 -10.77 -4.58
N ALA A 283 -13.53 -9.90 -5.47
CA ALA A 283 -12.72 -8.83 -6.10
C ALA A 283 -12.09 -7.89 -5.09
N ARG A 284 -12.85 -7.48 -4.06
CA ARG A 284 -12.33 -6.60 -3.00
C ARG A 284 -11.28 -7.31 -2.15
N GLU A 285 -11.52 -8.58 -1.81
CA GLU A 285 -10.58 -9.40 -1.04
C GLU A 285 -9.22 -9.53 -1.73
N PHE A 286 -9.23 -9.80 -3.05
CA PHE A 286 -8.01 -9.92 -3.85
C PHE A 286 -7.52 -8.58 -4.45
N ARG A 287 -8.19 -7.47 -4.13
CA ARG A 287 -7.89 -6.11 -4.63
C ARG A 287 -7.68 -6.03 -6.14
N VAL A 288 -8.50 -6.76 -6.91
CA VAL A 288 -8.44 -6.74 -8.38
C VAL A 288 -9.34 -5.62 -8.89
N PRO A 289 -8.84 -4.65 -9.68
CA PRO A 289 -9.66 -3.61 -10.31
C PRO A 289 -10.87 -4.21 -11.02
N THR A 290 -12.07 -3.79 -10.63
CA THR A 290 -13.30 -4.47 -11.04
C THR A 290 -14.43 -3.48 -11.30
N VAL A 291 -15.01 -3.58 -12.50
CA VAL A 291 -16.26 -2.90 -12.90
C VAL A 291 -17.29 -3.95 -13.28
N VAL A 292 -18.48 -3.89 -12.69
CA VAL A 292 -19.59 -4.81 -13.00
C VAL A 292 -20.77 -4.06 -13.59
N ASP A 293 -21.74 -4.79 -14.14
CA ASP A 293 -22.99 -4.19 -14.66
C ASP A 293 -22.77 -3.20 -15.82
N THR A 294 -21.74 -3.42 -16.65
CA THR A 294 -21.45 -2.51 -17.78
C THR A 294 -22.48 -2.59 -18.90
N GLY A 295 -23.25 -3.68 -18.97
CA GLY A 295 -24.24 -3.97 -20.00
C GLY A 295 -23.70 -4.13 -21.42
N CYS A 296 -22.42 -3.88 -21.70
CA CYS A 296 -21.88 -3.90 -23.06
C CYS A 296 -20.42 -4.35 -23.22
N ALA A 297 -19.69 -4.63 -22.14
CA ALA A 297 -18.30 -5.05 -22.20
C ALA A 297 -18.07 -6.27 -23.11
N THR A 298 -18.89 -7.32 -23.07
CA THR A 298 -18.66 -8.50 -23.94
C THR A 298 -18.92 -8.25 -25.43
N ARG A 299 -19.60 -7.14 -25.76
CA ARG A 299 -19.86 -6.72 -27.15
C ARG A 299 -18.81 -5.77 -27.70
N VAL A 300 -18.16 -5.02 -26.81
CA VAL A 300 -17.15 -4.01 -27.16
C VAL A 300 -15.73 -4.60 -27.10
N LEU A 301 -15.47 -5.46 -26.11
CA LEU A 301 -14.16 -6.03 -25.82
C LEU A 301 -14.05 -7.46 -26.35
N HIS A 302 -13.01 -7.74 -27.14
CA HIS A 302 -12.79 -9.02 -27.79
C HIS A 302 -11.51 -9.71 -27.27
N ASN A 303 -11.46 -11.04 -27.40
CA ASN A 303 -10.29 -11.82 -27.00
C ASN A 303 -9.01 -11.30 -27.67
N GLY A 304 -7.99 -11.00 -26.86
CA GLY A 304 -6.69 -10.52 -27.32
C GLY A 304 -6.55 -9.00 -27.43
N ASP A 305 -7.64 -8.24 -27.30
CA ASP A 305 -7.58 -6.77 -27.27
C ASP A 305 -6.70 -6.31 -26.12
N GLU A 306 -5.74 -5.42 -26.39
CA GLU A 306 -4.98 -4.75 -25.34
C GLU A 306 -5.77 -3.54 -24.85
N ILE A 307 -6.01 -3.48 -23.54
CA ILE A 307 -6.79 -2.40 -22.91
C ILE A 307 -6.15 -1.94 -21.61
N THR A 308 -6.57 -0.74 -21.20
CA THR A 308 -6.32 -0.19 -19.87
C THR A 308 -7.66 0.05 -19.19
N LEU A 309 -7.93 -0.69 -18.12
CA LEU A 309 -9.08 -0.53 -17.25
C LEU A 309 -8.71 0.44 -16.12
N ASP A 310 -9.27 1.64 -16.16
CA ASP A 310 -9.25 2.58 -15.04
C ASP A 310 -10.58 2.45 -14.28
N ALA A 311 -10.58 1.60 -13.25
CA ALA A 311 -11.74 1.44 -12.38
C ALA A 311 -11.88 2.57 -11.36
N THR A 312 -10.93 3.50 -11.27
CA THR A 312 -11.02 4.67 -10.39
C THR A 312 -11.92 5.73 -11.04
N GLU A 313 -11.63 6.07 -12.29
CA GLU A 313 -12.42 7.02 -13.09
C GLU A 313 -13.56 6.33 -13.88
N ASN A 314 -13.67 5.00 -13.81
CA ASN A 314 -14.65 4.19 -14.51
C ASN A 314 -14.58 4.35 -16.04
N VAL A 315 -13.35 4.23 -16.57
CA VAL A 315 -13.04 4.34 -18.00
C VAL A 315 -12.22 3.14 -18.46
N ILE A 316 -12.51 2.65 -19.66
CA ILE A 316 -11.73 1.61 -20.33
C ILE A 316 -11.16 2.20 -21.62
N TYR A 317 -9.84 2.26 -21.70
CA TYR A 317 -9.11 2.76 -22.86
C TYR A 317 -8.64 1.62 -23.76
N ARG A 318 -8.53 1.90 -25.06
CA ARG A 318 -7.89 1.03 -26.04
C ARG A 318 -6.36 1.16 -25.90
N GLY A 319 -5.67 0.03 -25.93
CA GLY A 319 -4.22 -0.04 -25.80
C GLY A 319 -3.73 -0.05 -24.35
N LEU A 320 -2.42 -0.19 -24.19
CA LEU A 320 -1.74 -0.13 -22.90
C LEU A 320 -1.32 1.31 -22.63
N VAL A 321 -1.84 1.89 -21.55
CA VAL A 321 -1.49 3.22 -21.04
C VAL A 321 -0.80 3.02 -19.69
N PRO A 322 0.46 2.55 -19.67
CA PRO A 322 1.15 2.22 -18.43
C PRO A 322 1.35 3.43 -17.52
N GLU A 323 1.39 4.65 -18.07
CA GLU A 323 1.48 5.93 -17.36
C GLU A 323 0.39 6.08 -16.27
N LEU A 324 -0.81 5.58 -16.53
CA LEU A 324 -1.91 5.60 -15.56
C LEU A 324 -1.63 4.67 -14.37
N CYS A 325 -1.08 3.48 -14.61
CA CYS A 325 -0.65 2.59 -13.52
C CYS A 325 0.43 3.24 -12.65
N TYR A 326 1.38 3.95 -13.26
CA TYR A 326 2.41 4.70 -12.52
C TYR A 326 1.80 5.81 -11.67
N PHE A 327 0.82 6.54 -12.19
CA PHE A 327 0.13 7.61 -11.46
C PHE A 327 -0.49 7.09 -10.17
N GLU A 328 -1.35 6.06 -10.24
CA GLU A 328 -2.01 5.49 -9.05
C GLU A 328 -0.96 4.97 -8.04
N MET A 329 0.15 4.42 -8.52
CA MET A 329 1.24 3.94 -7.65
C MET A 329 2.06 5.08 -7.01
N SER A 330 2.07 6.26 -7.63
CA SER A 330 2.85 7.43 -7.22
C SER A 330 2.08 8.41 -6.34
N GLU A 331 0.75 8.32 -6.30
CA GLU A 331 -0.07 9.08 -5.35
C GLU A 331 0.28 8.67 -3.91
N GLU A 332 1.12 9.49 -3.28
CA GLU A 332 1.21 9.58 -1.82
C GLU A 332 0.17 10.59 -1.37
N GLU A 333 -0.70 10.32 -0.40
CA GLU A 333 -0.37 9.89 0.96
C GLU A 333 -1.50 9.01 1.50
N VAL A 334 -1.18 7.86 2.11
CA VAL A 334 -2.07 7.34 3.15
C VAL A 334 -1.83 8.24 4.35
N PHE A 335 -2.46 9.43 4.34
CA PHE A 335 -2.46 10.38 5.45
C PHE A 335 -2.70 9.64 6.76
N GLU A 336 -3.48 8.54 6.70
CA GLU A 336 -3.84 7.68 7.82
C GLU A 336 -2.69 7.01 8.60
N GLU A 337 -1.52 6.85 7.98
CA GLU A 337 -0.35 6.21 8.62
C GLU A 337 0.64 7.20 9.24
N SER A 338 0.53 8.49 8.92
CA SER A 338 1.37 9.54 9.49
C SER A 338 1.22 9.62 11.02
N LEU A 339 2.25 10.12 11.71
CA LEU A 339 2.15 10.36 13.15
C LEU A 339 1.08 11.41 13.41
N GLU A 340 1.04 12.44 12.57
CA GLU A 340 0.15 13.57 12.56
C GLU A 340 -1.31 13.10 12.48
N TYR A 341 -1.66 12.25 11.52
CA TYR A 341 -3.02 11.70 11.46
C TYR A 341 -3.33 10.79 12.63
N ARG A 342 -2.41 9.91 13.06
CA ARG A 342 -2.67 9.03 14.21
C ARG A 342 -2.89 9.85 15.49
N LEU A 343 -2.17 10.95 15.64
CA LEU A 343 -2.33 11.92 16.71
C LEU A 343 -3.68 12.65 16.57
N LEU A 344 -3.97 13.22 15.39
CA LEU A 344 -5.23 13.92 15.11
C LEU A 344 -6.44 13.00 15.31
N ARG A 345 -6.36 11.73 14.89
CA ARG A 345 -7.42 10.72 15.09
C ARG A 345 -7.61 10.35 16.56
N ARG A 346 -6.53 10.32 17.36
CA ARG A 346 -6.62 10.17 18.83
C ARG A 346 -7.26 11.39 19.48
N ILE A 347 -6.82 12.59 19.10
CA ILE A 347 -7.38 13.86 19.57
C ILE A 347 -8.86 13.96 19.19
N LEU A 348 -9.24 13.57 17.98
CA LEU A 348 -10.61 13.61 17.49
C LEU A 348 -11.57 12.80 18.37
N ARG A 349 -11.12 11.69 18.97
CA ARG A 349 -11.91 10.91 19.96
C ARG A 349 -12.21 11.68 21.25
N MET A 350 -11.36 12.66 21.60
CA MET A 350 -11.56 13.55 22.74
C MET A 350 -12.34 14.81 22.38
N ILE A 351 -12.56 15.07 21.08
CA ILE A 351 -13.27 16.25 20.61
C ILE A 351 -14.70 15.90 20.19
N SER A 352 -14.86 15.01 19.21
CA SER A 352 -16.09 14.85 18.43
C SER A 352 -17.21 14.03 19.08
N PRO A 353 -16.96 12.92 19.81
CA PRO A 353 -18.04 12.10 20.35
C PRO A 353 -18.92 12.87 21.32
N LEU A 354 -20.24 12.68 21.22
CA LEU A 354 -21.24 13.31 22.08
C LEU A 354 -21.83 12.24 23.01
N ASN A 355 -21.42 12.28 24.27
CA ASN A 355 -21.82 11.32 25.30
C ASN A 355 -22.97 11.86 26.15
N VAL A 356 -23.09 13.18 26.27
CA VAL A 356 -24.11 13.84 27.08
C VAL A 356 -25.35 14.12 26.21
N LEU A 357 -26.19 13.10 26.03
CA LEU A 357 -27.33 13.15 25.10
C LEU A 357 -28.64 13.64 25.71
N ASP A 358 -28.87 13.36 27.00
CA ASP A 358 -30.13 13.70 27.67
C ASP A 358 -29.89 14.79 28.73
N ARG A 359 -30.56 15.94 28.53
CA ARG A 359 -30.47 17.12 29.40
C ARG A 359 -31.11 16.95 30.77
N TYR A 360 -32.00 15.97 30.92
CA TYR A 360 -32.69 15.71 32.19
C TYR A 360 -32.02 14.59 33.00
N SER A 361 -30.99 13.96 32.44
CA SER A 361 -30.25 12.91 33.14
C SER A 361 -29.38 13.49 34.25
N ALA A 362 -29.20 12.72 35.33
CA ALA A 362 -28.26 13.07 36.41
C ALA A 362 -26.80 13.18 35.90
N THR A 363 -26.51 12.59 34.74
CA THR A 363 -25.22 12.66 34.06
C THR A 363 -25.01 13.92 33.22
N PHE A 364 -26.04 14.78 33.06
CA PHE A 364 -25.92 16.10 32.44
C PHE A 364 -25.29 17.11 33.41
N ALA A 365 -24.03 16.88 33.74
CA ALA A 365 -23.26 17.66 34.69
C ALA A 365 -21.85 17.91 34.15
N PRO A 366 -21.11 18.92 34.65
CA PRO A 366 -19.72 19.16 34.24
C PRO A 366 -18.83 17.93 34.40
N SER A 367 -19.05 17.14 35.45
CA SER A 367 -18.35 15.87 35.71
C SER A 367 -18.70 14.75 34.73
N GLY A 368 -19.80 14.88 33.99
CA GLY A 368 -20.22 13.96 32.93
C GLY A 368 -19.64 14.28 31.55
N CYS A 369 -19.04 15.47 31.36
CA CYS A 369 -18.43 15.87 30.10
C CYS A 369 -17.10 15.14 29.89
N ARG A 370 -17.00 14.32 28.84
CA ARG A 370 -15.80 13.53 28.53
C ARG A 370 -15.06 14.05 27.29
N THR A 371 -15.74 14.84 26.46
CA THR A 371 -15.18 15.40 25.23
C THR A 371 -15.41 16.91 25.16
N ILE A 372 -14.72 17.59 24.24
CA ILE A 372 -14.96 19.01 23.95
C ILE A 372 -16.39 19.23 23.46
N HIS A 373 -16.94 18.33 22.64
CA HIS A 373 -18.32 18.43 22.16
C HIS A 373 -19.35 18.30 23.31
N ASP A 374 -19.08 17.47 24.33
CA ASP A 374 -19.90 17.41 25.55
C ASP A 374 -19.90 18.76 26.29
N ILE A 375 -18.73 19.38 26.43
CA ILE A 375 -18.59 20.70 27.09
C ILE A 375 -19.37 21.75 26.31
N THR A 376 -19.20 21.83 24.99
CA THR A 376 -19.90 22.79 24.13
C THR A 376 -21.41 22.62 24.25
N ARG A 377 -21.91 21.37 24.20
CA ARG A 377 -23.34 21.08 24.36
C ARG A 377 -23.86 21.45 25.76
N PHE A 378 -23.11 21.12 26.81
CA PHE A 378 -23.49 21.44 28.18
C PHE A 378 -23.59 22.97 28.39
N VAL A 379 -22.58 23.71 27.95
CA VAL A 379 -22.56 25.18 28.03
C VAL A 379 -23.71 25.78 27.23
N HIS A 380 -23.95 25.28 26.01
CA HIS A 380 -25.05 25.74 25.17
C HIS A 380 -26.41 25.55 25.87
N GLU A 381 -26.68 24.36 26.39
CA GLU A 381 -27.96 24.07 27.07
C GLU A 381 -28.14 24.93 28.33
N LYS A 382 -27.07 25.15 29.12
CA LYS A 382 -27.13 26.01 30.31
C LYS A 382 -27.34 27.48 29.96
N ALA A 383 -26.75 27.96 28.86
CA ALA A 383 -27.01 29.30 28.36
C ALA A 383 -28.48 29.47 27.92
N VAL A 384 -29.05 28.46 27.24
CA VAL A 384 -30.47 28.46 26.86
C VAL A 384 -31.38 28.42 28.09
N GLU A 385 -31.09 27.58 29.08
CA GLU A 385 -31.84 27.50 30.33
C GLU A 385 -31.86 28.87 31.05
N GLU A 386 -30.70 29.53 31.12
CA GLU A 386 -30.59 30.84 31.77
C GLU A 386 -31.33 31.93 30.99
N LEU A 387 -31.29 31.92 29.65
CA LEU A 387 -32.09 32.83 28.83
C LEU A 387 -33.61 32.67 29.08
N ILE A 388 -34.09 31.43 29.21
CA ILE A 388 -35.50 31.15 29.53
C ILE A 388 -35.83 31.65 30.94
N ARG A 389 -34.95 31.40 31.93
CA ARG A 389 -35.11 31.91 33.31
C ARG A 389 -35.14 33.43 33.36
N LEU A 390 -34.25 34.12 32.64
CA LEU A 390 -34.24 35.57 32.54
C LEU A 390 -35.54 36.11 31.93
N SER A 391 -36.06 35.50 30.86
CA SER A 391 -37.32 35.94 30.24
C SER A 391 -38.55 35.77 31.17
N THR A 392 -38.58 34.68 31.94
CA THR A 392 -39.65 34.38 32.89
C THR A 392 -39.52 35.21 34.17
N ALA A 393 -38.30 35.47 34.64
CA ALA A 393 -38.03 36.35 35.78
C ALA A 393 -38.27 37.83 35.45
N GLN A 394 -37.90 38.30 34.26
CA GLN A 394 -38.18 39.66 33.77
C GLN A 394 -39.66 39.91 33.50
N SER A 395 -40.46 38.87 33.25
CA SER A 395 -41.92 39.02 33.20
C SER A 395 -42.52 39.49 34.54
N ARG A 396 -41.78 39.39 35.66
CA ARG A 396 -42.14 39.98 36.97
C ARG A 396 -41.60 41.39 37.21
N ARG A 397 -40.70 41.91 36.36
CA ARG A 397 -40.14 43.27 36.46
C ARG A 397 -40.21 43.96 35.10
N ARG A 398 -41.42 44.37 34.70
CA ARG A 398 -41.57 45.31 33.59
C ARG A 398 -41.34 46.74 34.07
N SER A 399 -40.30 47.37 33.55
CA SER A 399 -40.41 48.76 33.09
C SER A 399 -39.59 49.09 31.84
N THR A 400 -38.69 48.22 31.35
CA THR A 400 -37.91 48.48 30.12
C THR A 400 -37.86 47.27 29.20
N ALA A 401 -38.19 47.49 27.92
CA ALA A 401 -38.13 46.46 26.88
C ALA A 401 -36.72 46.38 26.28
N ALA A 402 -36.24 45.17 25.99
CA ALA A 402 -34.96 44.92 25.32
C ALA A 402 -34.89 45.70 24.00
N LYS A 403 -33.75 46.37 23.75
CA LYS A 403 -33.54 47.16 22.53
C LYS A 403 -32.51 46.50 21.62
N ARG A 404 -32.73 46.61 20.31
CA ARG A 404 -31.80 46.06 19.32
C ARG A 404 -30.54 46.92 19.25
N LEU A 405 -29.38 46.30 19.42
CA LEU A 405 -28.11 46.99 19.32
C LEU A 405 -27.80 47.23 17.84
N VAL A 406 -27.79 48.51 17.44
CA VAL A 406 -27.45 48.90 16.07
C VAL A 406 -25.93 49.04 15.98
N MET A 407 -25.30 48.15 15.23
CA MET A 407 -23.87 48.19 14.91
C MET A 407 -23.69 48.10 13.39
N GLY A 408 -22.53 48.50 12.88
CA GLY A 408 -22.20 48.39 11.45
C GLY A 408 -22.05 46.94 10.92
N ILE A 409 -22.30 45.93 11.78
CA ILE A 409 -22.17 44.51 11.47
C ILE A 409 -23.50 43.83 11.88
N PRO A 410 -24.17 43.06 11.01
CA PRO A 410 -25.55 42.60 11.21
C PRO A 410 -25.61 41.36 12.10
N LEU A 411 -25.20 41.50 13.37
CA LEU A 411 -25.11 40.39 14.33
C LEU A 411 -26.44 40.10 15.08
N GLY A 412 -27.47 40.94 14.88
CA GLY A 412 -28.82 40.67 15.40
C GLY A 412 -28.94 40.63 16.94
N LEU A 413 -28.04 41.30 17.66
CA LEU A 413 -27.98 41.27 19.12
C LEU A 413 -29.03 42.20 19.78
N LEU A 414 -29.60 41.73 20.90
CA LEU A 414 -30.51 42.49 21.74
C LEU A 414 -29.80 42.85 23.05
N VAL A 415 -29.86 44.11 23.45
CA VAL A 415 -29.35 44.60 24.73
C VAL A 415 -30.50 44.70 25.71
N ILE A 416 -30.25 44.10 26.86
CA ILE A 416 -31.11 44.11 28.03
C ILE A 416 -30.30 44.85 29.08
N ASP A 417 -30.83 45.95 29.61
CA ASP A 417 -30.27 46.67 30.75
C ASP A 417 -30.64 45.93 32.06
#